data_AF-A0A6A5W5J5-F1
#
_entry.id   AF-A0A6A5W5J5-F1
#
_cell.length_a   1.000
_cell.length_b   1.000
_cell.length_c   1.000
_cell.angle_alpha   90.00
_cell.angle_beta   90.00
_cell.angle_gamma   90.00
#
_symmetry.space_group_name_H-M   'P 1'
#
loop_
_entity.id
_entity.type
_entity.pdbx_description
1 polymer ?
#
loop_
_entity_poly.entity_id
_entity_poly.type
_entity_poly.pdbx_seq_one_letter_code
_entity_poly.pdbx_strand_id
1 'polypeptide(L)'
;MDPIGSVLNIAHILKRAYQLYTGCNDAPEEIRLASDHIHGMTLVLEGVHTDLIANPRSFVHQTSAQAKTRTANLKVHLNHCDGALKRMGKLLSKYQGWKRDGHVKMWDKFKWTTEGRKDIADAKVDIILATSMLDVFLSREALSVLWKIESMIEMLTRNFQKLELFQGTGPTQGTKRSRAGSNVTRTLVVGLVIARLKTSLANYRRRKLLRGGKKGGTTKPNPGPRRPKPISRVSSGFGQNKRRDTLMHSYASNLVSASNSRPRPERARTPSPDFYMIGGDPAPPYSPVRRSSSLNRILNQINAKAKQPTSPREYLECWRVGVGSLAIGLNTAPQFLQHRRGQVQLRKMASIFKDAAAGNPRALDERDKRVKLILDHRNGREKKKKSGKKWSLLAGVVVGRDAGRSGMVSVEKAMVIVVRR
;
A
#
# COMPACT_ATOMS: atom_id res chain seq x y z
N MET A 1 31.78 21.14 -9.89
CA MET A 1 30.54 21.22 -9.08
C MET A 1 30.78 20.33 -7.89
N ASP A 2 30.97 20.92 -6.72
CA ASP A 2 31.53 20.20 -5.58
C ASP A 2 30.42 19.41 -4.86
N PRO A 3 30.47 18.06 -4.91
CA PRO A 3 29.51 17.23 -4.19
C PRO A 3 29.57 17.52 -2.67
N ILE A 4 30.75 17.89 -2.18
CA ILE A 4 31.03 18.26 -0.78
C ILE A 4 30.15 19.43 -0.32
N GLY A 5 29.98 20.48 -1.14
CA GLY A 5 29.14 21.62 -0.78
C GLY A 5 27.66 21.25 -0.67
N SER A 6 27.19 20.30 -1.49
CA SER A 6 25.83 19.78 -1.42
C SER A 6 25.59 18.94 -0.16
N VAL A 7 26.61 18.18 0.26
CA VAL A 7 26.56 17.34 1.46
C VAL A 7 26.46 18.18 2.73
N LEU A 8 27.30 19.20 2.86
CA LEU A 8 27.28 20.11 4.00
C LEU A 8 25.93 20.84 4.11
N ASN A 9 25.33 21.20 2.97
CA ASN A 9 24.02 21.84 2.96
C ASN A 9 22.93 20.93 3.53
N ILE A 10 22.88 19.65 3.13
CA ILE A 10 21.86 18.70 3.62
C ILE A 10 22.00 18.46 5.12
N ALA A 11 23.23 18.27 5.62
CA ALA A 11 23.48 18.09 7.05
C ALA A 11 23.02 19.30 7.87
N HIS A 12 23.25 20.53 7.38
CA HIS A 12 22.76 21.75 8.01
C HIS A 12 21.23 21.85 8.03
N ILE A 13 20.56 21.52 6.92
CA ILE A 13 19.10 21.51 6.83
C ILE A 13 18.53 20.48 7.81
N LEU A 14 19.11 19.28 7.86
CA LEU A 14 18.69 18.22 8.77
C LEU A 14 18.86 18.60 10.24
N LYS A 15 20.02 19.16 10.62
CA LYS A 15 20.26 19.68 11.97
C LYS A 15 19.22 20.73 12.36
N ARG A 16 18.87 21.63 11.45
CA ARG A 16 17.83 22.64 11.69
C ARG A 16 16.46 22.01 11.84
N ALA A 17 16.11 21.03 11.01
CA ALA A 17 14.84 20.32 11.10
C ALA A 17 14.68 19.65 12.49
N TYR A 18 15.74 19.02 12.99
CA TYR A 18 15.76 18.44 14.34
C TYR A 18 15.57 19.48 15.46
N GLN A 19 16.31 20.59 15.41
CA GLN A 19 16.18 21.67 16.39
C GLN A 19 14.78 22.29 16.38
N LEU A 20 14.18 22.43 15.19
CA LEU A 20 12.82 22.93 15.05
C LEU A 20 11.78 21.92 15.53
N TYR A 21 12.01 20.63 15.27
CA TYR A 21 11.13 19.58 15.76
C TYR A 21 11.03 19.61 17.29
N THR A 22 12.17 19.65 18.00
CA THR A 22 12.18 19.73 19.46
C THR A 22 11.51 21.02 19.95
N GLY A 23 11.86 22.17 19.33
CA GLY A 23 11.31 23.45 19.74
C GLY A 23 9.81 23.59 19.49
N CYS A 24 9.28 23.02 18.41
CA CYS A 24 7.84 22.98 18.15
C CYS A 24 7.09 22.02 19.08
N ASN A 25 7.73 20.96 19.57
CA ASN A 25 7.09 20.02 20.50
C ASN A 25 6.80 20.67 21.87
N ASP A 26 7.64 21.61 22.30
CA ASP A 26 7.50 22.37 23.55
C ASP A 26 6.63 23.64 23.39
N ALA A 27 6.14 23.90 22.18
CA ALA A 27 5.35 25.07 21.82
C ALA A 27 3.83 24.84 22.05
N PRO A 28 3.00 25.91 22.06
CA PRO A 28 1.55 25.80 22.16
C PRO A 28 0.96 25.02 20.98
N GLU A 29 -0.26 24.52 21.16
CA GLU A 29 -0.91 23.53 20.29
C GLU A 29 -0.82 23.89 18.80
N GLU A 30 -1.01 25.16 18.45
CA GLU A 30 -1.05 25.63 17.07
C GLU A 30 0.30 25.43 16.37
N ILE A 31 1.43 25.71 17.05
CA ILE A 31 2.78 25.43 16.53
C ILE A 31 3.11 23.95 16.69
N ARG A 32 2.66 23.32 17.78
CA ARG A 32 2.91 21.90 18.07
C ARG A 32 2.40 20.99 16.96
N LEU A 33 1.27 21.30 16.35
CA LEU A 33 0.76 20.56 15.18
C LEU A 33 1.72 20.59 13.98
N ALA A 34 2.57 21.62 13.85
CA ALA A 34 3.62 21.64 12.83
C ALA A 34 4.75 20.65 13.12
N SER A 35 4.97 20.24 14.38
CA SER A 35 6.03 19.30 14.75
C SER A 35 5.89 17.96 14.02
N ASP A 36 4.67 17.46 13.82
CA ASP A 36 4.43 16.21 13.08
C ASP A 36 4.84 16.35 11.60
N HIS A 37 4.59 17.50 10.98
CA HIS A 37 5.01 17.78 9.61
C HIS A 37 6.53 17.97 9.48
N ILE A 38 7.15 18.67 10.43
CA ILE A 38 8.61 18.84 10.50
C ILE A 38 9.28 17.49 10.71
N HIS A 39 8.71 16.63 11.56
CA HIS A 39 9.19 15.27 11.75
C HIS A 39 9.14 14.46 10.45
N GLY A 40 8.00 14.50 9.75
CA GLY A 40 7.86 13.88 8.44
C GLY A 40 8.92 14.34 7.45
N MET A 41 9.18 15.64 7.37
CA MET A 41 10.24 16.20 6.53
C MET A 41 11.64 15.78 6.97
N THR A 42 11.89 15.70 8.27
CA THR A 42 13.17 15.25 8.84
C THR A 42 13.48 13.83 8.37
N LEU A 43 12.51 12.92 8.45
CA LEU A 43 12.67 11.55 7.96
C LEU A 43 12.95 11.47 6.46
N VAL A 44 12.30 12.33 5.65
CA VAL A 44 12.59 12.41 4.21
C VAL A 44 14.04 12.84 4.00
N LEU A 45 14.49 13.88 4.70
CA LEU A 45 15.85 14.41 4.59
C LEU A 45 16.90 13.39 5.07
N GLU A 46 16.61 12.59 6.10
CA GLU A 46 17.46 11.47 6.50
C GLU A 46 17.55 10.38 5.43
N GLY A 47 16.42 10.06 4.78
CA GLY A 47 16.38 9.18 3.63
C GLY A 47 17.28 9.70 2.50
N VAL A 48 17.19 10.99 2.19
CA VAL A 48 18.07 11.65 1.21
C VAL A 48 19.53 11.52 1.63
N HIS A 49 19.86 11.81 2.89
CA HIS A 49 21.23 11.72 3.39
C HIS A 49 21.78 10.28 3.29
N THR A 50 21.03 9.29 3.76
CA THR A 50 21.48 7.89 3.80
C THR A 50 21.53 7.23 2.42
N ASP A 51 20.55 7.48 1.55
CA ASP A 51 20.47 6.81 0.26
C ASP A 51 21.21 7.54 -0.86
N LEU A 52 21.37 8.87 -0.77
CA LEU A 52 22.05 9.66 -1.79
C LEU A 52 23.46 10.10 -1.42
N ILE A 53 23.72 10.48 -0.17
CA ILE A 53 25.04 10.97 0.23
C ILE A 53 25.92 9.80 0.65
N ALA A 54 25.45 9.00 1.60
CA ALA A 54 26.26 7.91 2.15
C ALA A 54 26.48 6.75 1.16
N ASN A 55 25.72 6.71 0.06
CA ASN A 55 25.85 5.69 -0.97
C ASN A 55 26.73 6.17 -2.14
N PRO A 56 27.96 5.64 -2.32
CA PRO A 56 28.87 6.06 -3.40
C PRO A 56 28.32 5.81 -4.80
N ARG A 57 27.32 4.93 -4.95
CA ARG A 57 26.70 4.61 -6.24
C ARG A 57 25.55 5.55 -6.61
N SER A 58 25.18 6.44 -5.71
CA SER A 58 24.15 7.46 -5.93
C SER A 58 24.51 8.36 -7.12
N PHE A 59 23.48 8.91 -7.77
CA PHE A 59 23.66 9.87 -8.85
C PHE A 59 24.39 11.15 -8.37
N VAL A 60 24.40 11.45 -7.07
CA VAL A 60 25.11 12.61 -6.52
C VAL A 60 26.62 12.51 -6.73
N HIS A 61 27.17 11.30 -6.76
CA HIS A 61 28.61 11.04 -6.97
C HIS A 61 28.95 10.75 -8.43
N GLN A 62 27.96 10.69 -9.32
CA GLN A 62 28.17 10.40 -10.73
C GLN A 62 28.46 11.68 -11.51
N THR A 63 29.43 11.62 -12.43
CA THR A 63 29.85 12.76 -13.25
C THR A 63 29.05 12.94 -14.54
N SER A 64 28.06 12.06 -14.81
CA SER A 64 27.27 12.10 -16.03
C SER A 64 26.41 13.35 -16.14
N ALA A 65 26.12 13.82 -17.37
CA ALA A 65 25.29 14.99 -17.60
C ALA A 65 23.89 14.86 -16.96
N GLN A 66 23.28 13.66 -17.07
CA GLN A 66 22.00 13.39 -16.43
C GLN A 66 22.07 13.47 -14.90
N ALA A 67 23.16 12.98 -14.29
CA ALA A 67 23.38 13.06 -12.85
C ALA A 67 23.54 14.50 -12.38
N LYS A 68 24.23 15.35 -13.15
CA LYS A 68 24.34 16.79 -12.88
C LYS A 68 22.97 17.48 -12.88
N THR A 69 22.13 17.21 -13.89
CA THR A 69 20.76 17.76 -13.95
C THR A 69 19.92 17.30 -12.75
N ARG A 70 20.00 16.03 -12.37
CA ARG A 70 19.28 15.50 -11.19
C ARG A 70 19.77 16.13 -9.89
N THR A 71 21.07 16.35 -9.77
CA THR A 71 21.68 17.01 -8.60
C THR A 71 21.24 18.47 -8.49
N ALA A 72 21.16 19.18 -9.62
CA ALA A 72 20.62 20.53 -9.65
C ALA A 72 19.14 20.57 -9.21
N ASN A 73 18.30 19.67 -9.72
CA ASN A 73 16.90 19.56 -9.33
C ASN A 73 16.74 19.21 -7.84
N LEU A 74 17.54 18.27 -7.33
CA LEU A 74 17.56 17.95 -5.90
C LEU A 74 17.91 19.19 -5.06
N LYS A 75 18.90 19.97 -5.48
CA LYS A 75 19.30 21.22 -4.80
C LYS A 75 18.14 22.23 -4.74
N VAL A 76 17.35 22.36 -5.80
CA VAL A 76 16.16 23.22 -5.81
C VAL A 76 15.15 22.77 -4.74
N HIS A 77 14.84 21.47 -4.69
CA HIS A 77 13.89 20.93 -3.69
C HIS A 77 14.42 21.06 -2.25
N LEU A 78 15.72 20.85 -2.04
CA LEU A 78 16.36 21.05 -0.73
C LEU A 78 16.32 22.52 -0.30
N ASN A 79 16.51 23.46 -1.22
CA ASN A 79 16.38 24.88 -0.93
C ASN A 79 14.93 25.27 -0.57
N HIS A 80 13.92 24.61 -1.16
CA HIS A 80 12.52 24.81 -0.77
C HIS A 80 12.27 24.30 0.65
N CYS A 81 12.82 23.13 1.01
CA CYS A 81 12.75 22.59 2.37
C CYS A 81 13.44 23.53 3.38
N ASP A 82 14.64 24.03 3.05
CA ASP A 82 15.38 24.99 3.87
C ASP A 82 14.59 26.29 4.08
N GLY A 83 13.99 26.83 3.02
CA GLY A 83 13.14 28.02 3.07
C GLY A 83 11.92 27.84 3.99
N ALA A 84 11.21 26.71 3.84
CA ALA A 84 10.06 26.38 4.68
C ALA A 84 10.47 26.22 6.16
N LEU A 85 11.58 25.52 6.44
CA LEU A 85 12.14 25.40 7.78
C LEU A 85 12.53 26.76 8.38
N LYS A 86 13.19 27.63 7.61
CA LYS A 86 13.53 28.99 8.06
C LYS A 86 12.28 29.79 8.43
N ARG A 87 11.22 29.71 7.62
CA ARG A 87 9.96 30.43 7.88
C ARG A 87 9.33 29.96 9.19
N MET A 88 9.22 28.65 9.40
CA MET A 88 8.72 28.08 10.65
C MET A 88 9.64 28.42 11.84
N GLY A 89 10.96 28.43 11.63
CA GLY A 89 11.91 28.85 12.65
C GLY A 89 11.76 30.30 13.08
N LYS A 90 11.47 31.22 12.14
CA LYS A 90 11.15 32.62 12.48
C LYS A 90 9.90 32.71 13.37
N LEU A 91 8.87 31.92 13.07
CA LEU A 91 7.65 31.88 13.90
C LEU A 91 7.93 31.33 15.30
N LEU A 92 8.70 30.25 15.39
CA LEU A 92 9.09 29.68 16.67
C LEU A 92 9.95 30.66 17.49
N SER A 93 10.90 31.35 16.86
CA SER A 93 11.72 32.38 17.51
C SER A 93 10.88 33.57 17.99
N LYS A 94 9.87 34.01 17.23
CA LYS A 94 8.91 35.04 17.69
C LYS A 94 8.17 34.57 18.96
N TYR A 95 7.67 33.34 18.97
CA TYR A 95 7.03 32.76 20.16
C TYR A 95 7.97 32.68 21.37
N GLN A 96 9.20 32.18 21.17
CA GLN A 96 10.19 32.08 22.23
C GLN A 96 10.62 33.44 22.79
N GLY A 97 10.67 34.48 21.93
CA GLY A 97 10.90 35.87 22.36
C GLY A 97 9.82 36.33 23.34
N TRP A 98 8.55 36.23 22.96
CA TRP A 98 7.44 36.60 23.86
C TRP A 98 7.38 35.78 25.14
N LYS A 99 7.77 34.49 25.08
CA LYS A 99 7.87 33.65 26.27
C LYS A 99 8.98 34.12 27.22
N ARG A 100 10.16 34.49 26.68
CA ARG A 100 11.31 34.98 27.45
C ARG A 100 11.00 36.29 28.15
N ASP A 101 10.28 37.19 27.47
CA ASP A 101 9.95 38.51 28.01
C ASP A 101 8.73 38.49 28.97
N GLY A 102 8.19 37.31 29.30
CA GLY A 102 7.01 37.17 30.15
C GLY A 102 5.69 37.61 29.51
N HIS A 103 5.69 37.99 28.23
CA HIS A 103 4.55 38.52 27.50
C HIS A 103 3.76 37.42 26.75
N VAL A 104 3.38 36.34 27.44
CA VAL A 104 2.57 35.25 26.83
C VAL A 104 1.24 35.78 26.26
N LYS A 105 0.67 36.83 26.86
CA LYS A 105 -0.54 37.52 26.35
C LYS A 105 -0.35 38.10 24.93
N MET A 106 0.87 38.48 24.54
CA MET A 106 1.17 38.98 23.19
C MET A 106 1.13 37.87 22.15
N TRP A 107 1.55 36.64 22.52
CA TRP A 107 1.35 35.47 21.67
C TRP A 107 -0.14 35.21 21.45
N ASP A 108 -0.94 35.26 22.50
CA ASP A 108 -2.39 35.08 22.37
C ASP A 108 -3.02 36.18 21.50
N LYS A 109 -2.62 37.44 21.66
CA LYS A 109 -3.09 38.52 20.78
C LYS A 109 -2.71 38.25 19.32
N PHE A 110 -1.46 37.86 19.06
CA PHE A 110 -0.99 37.54 17.71
C PHE A 110 -1.71 36.35 17.10
N LYS A 111 -1.87 35.24 17.84
CA LYS A 111 -2.51 34.02 17.30
C LYS A 111 -3.99 34.25 16.97
N TRP A 112 -4.67 35.20 17.62
CA TRP A 112 -6.06 35.52 17.35
C TRP A 112 -6.23 36.54 16.22
N THR A 113 -5.18 37.26 15.82
CA THR A 113 -5.25 38.13 14.64
C THR A 113 -5.40 37.32 13.35
N THR A 114 -5.95 37.94 12.33
CA THR A 114 -6.08 37.35 10.98
C THR A 114 -4.70 37.06 10.37
N GLU A 115 -3.77 37.99 10.55
CA GLU A 115 -2.38 37.88 10.09
C GLU A 115 -1.64 36.74 10.76
N GLY A 116 -1.72 36.62 12.10
CA GLY A 116 -1.01 35.55 12.82
C GLY A 116 -1.53 34.16 12.47
N ARG A 117 -2.86 33.99 12.31
CA ARG A 117 -3.45 32.72 11.83
C ARG A 117 -2.98 32.37 10.43
N LYS A 118 -2.96 33.36 9.52
CA LYS A 118 -2.48 33.19 8.15
C LYS A 118 -1.01 32.80 8.13
N ASP A 119 -0.15 33.49 8.86
CA ASP A 119 1.28 33.21 8.95
C ASP A 119 1.57 31.77 9.43
N ILE A 120 0.87 31.31 10.47
CA ILE A 120 1.00 29.95 10.99
C ILE A 120 0.52 28.92 9.96
N ALA A 121 -0.61 29.18 9.30
CA ALA A 121 -1.16 28.30 8.28
C ALA A 121 -0.23 28.20 7.06
N ASP A 122 0.24 29.33 6.54
CA ASP A 122 1.13 29.42 5.39
C ASP A 122 2.45 28.69 5.67
N ALA A 123 3.04 28.88 6.85
CA ALA A 123 4.28 28.19 7.22
C ALA A 123 4.09 26.66 7.32
N LYS A 124 2.92 26.17 7.77
CA LYS A 124 2.61 24.73 7.75
C LYS A 124 2.44 24.21 6.34
N VAL A 125 1.69 24.94 5.51
CA VAL A 125 1.45 24.59 4.10
C VAL A 125 2.78 24.50 3.35
N ASP A 126 3.68 25.45 3.57
CA ASP A 126 5.02 25.44 2.96
C ASP A 126 5.82 24.20 3.32
N ILE A 127 5.80 23.77 4.60
CA ILE A 127 6.48 22.55 5.02
C ILE A 127 5.89 21.33 4.32
N ILE A 128 4.56 21.20 4.31
CA ILE A 128 3.87 20.07 3.68
C ILE A 128 4.15 20.04 2.18
N LEU A 129 4.11 21.20 1.52
CA LEU A 129 4.35 21.35 0.10
C LEU A 129 5.80 21.00 -0.25
N ALA A 130 6.78 21.58 0.47
CA ALA A 130 8.20 21.30 0.24
C ALA A 130 8.53 19.82 0.45
N THR A 131 7.96 19.20 1.50
CA THR A 131 8.11 17.76 1.77
C THR A 131 7.51 16.91 0.65
N SER A 132 6.31 17.27 0.19
CA SER A 132 5.61 16.56 -0.89
C SER A 132 6.36 16.67 -2.22
N MET A 133 6.89 17.86 -2.55
CA MET A 133 7.70 18.07 -3.75
C MET A 133 8.97 17.22 -3.72
N LEU A 134 9.66 17.19 -2.58
CA LEU A 134 10.84 16.36 -2.39
C LEU A 134 10.50 14.87 -2.52
N ASP A 135 9.40 14.41 -1.92
CA ASP A 135 8.96 13.01 -2.04
C ASP A 135 8.60 12.60 -3.48
N VAL A 136 7.88 13.47 -4.21
CA VAL A 136 7.55 13.22 -5.63
C VAL A 136 8.82 13.11 -6.46
N PHE A 137 9.80 13.99 -6.22
CA PHE A 137 11.11 13.93 -6.86
C PHE A 137 11.82 12.60 -6.55
N LEU A 138 11.91 12.21 -5.28
CA LEU A 138 12.56 10.95 -4.87
C LEU A 138 11.85 9.71 -5.41
N SER A 139 10.52 9.78 -5.53
CA SER A 139 9.71 8.70 -6.10
C SER A 139 9.94 8.55 -7.61
N ARG A 140 10.10 9.66 -8.34
CA ARG A 140 10.48 9.64 -9.76
C ARG A 140 11.85 9.01 -9.99
N GLU A 141 12.78 9.24 -9.08
CA GLU A 141 14.13 8.68 -9.12
C GLU A 141 14.23 7.26 -8.52
N ALA A 142 13.10 6.64 -8.15
CA ALA A 142 12.99 5.29 -7.59
C ALA A 142 13.72 5.06 -6.26
N LEU A 143 13.89 6.12 -5.46
CA LEU A 143 14.57 6.08 -4.15
C LEU A 143 13.60 5.94 -2.97
N SER A 144 12.29 6.00 -3.21
CA SER A 144 11.29 6.32 -2.19
C SER A 144 10.78 5.17 -1.33
N VAL A 145 11.37 3.98 -1.37
CA VAL A 145 10.71 2.79 -0.79
C VAL A 145 11.01 2.57 0.70
N LEU A 146 12.22 2.92 1.18
CA LEU A 146 12.64 2.50 2.52
C LEU A 146 12.18 3.46 3.62
N TRP A 147 12.44 4.75 3.47
CA TRP A 147 12.11 5.75 4.49
C TRP A 147 10.58 5.89 4.66
N LYS A 148 9.77 5.69 3.60
CA LYS A 148 8.30 5.67 3.70
C LYS A 148 7.81 4.61 4.65
N ILE A 149 8.44 3.43 4.61
CA ILE A 149 8.14 2.32 5.51
C ILE A 149 8.59 2.69 6.93
N GLU A 150 9.77 3.29 7.10
CA GLU A 150 10.26 3.76 8.41
C GLU A 150 9.34 4.82 9.04
N SER A 151 8.93 5.82 8.25
CA SER A 151 8.01 6.89 8.67
C SER A 151 6.63 6.36 9.05
N MET A 152 6.07 5.43 8.28
CA MET A 152 4.81 4.78 8.64
C MET A 152 4.93 3.98 9.94
N ILE A 153 6.04 3.25 10.14
CA ILE A 153 6.28 2.52 11.40
C ILE A 153 6.39 3.50 12.57
N GLU A 154 7.11 4.60 12.42
CA GLU A 154 7.33 5.55 13.51
C GLU A 154 6.06 6.30 13.89
N MET A 155 5.27 6.77 12.92
CA MET A 155 3.96 7.38 13.18
C MET A 155 3.02 6.41 13.90
N LEU A 156 2.97 5.15 13.45
CA LEU A 156 2.18 4.12 14.12
C LEU A 156 2.66 3.92 15.56
N THR A 157 3.98 3.86 15.78
CA THR A 157 4.58 3.66 17.12
C THR A 157 4.27 4.82 18.07
N ARG A 158 4.34 6.08 17.61
CA ARG A 158 3.95 7.25 18.42
C ARG A 158 2.46 7.24 18.76
N ASN A 159 1.62 6.84 17.82
CA ASN A 159 0.18 6.67 18.09
C ASN A 159 -0.07 5.55 19.11
N PHE A 160 0.76 4.51 19.19
CA PHE A 160 0.70 3.51 20.28
C PHE A 160 1.07 4.08 21.63
N GLN A 161 2.19 4.79 21.72
CA GLN A 161 2.62 5.39 22.99
C GLN A 161 1.56 6.35 23.54
N LYS A 162 0.92 7.14 22.67
CA LYS A 162 -0.22 8.00 23.05
C LYS A 162 -1.42 7.18 23.56
N LEU A 163 -1.69 5.99 23.01
CA LEU A 163 -2.78 5.11 23.43
C LEU A 163 -2.46 4.30 24.70
N GLU A 164 -1.20 3.93 24.93
CA GLU A 164 -0.74 3.22 26.13
C GLU A 164 -0.79 4.11 27.37
N LEU A 165 -0.51 5.41 27.23
CA LEU A 165 -0.66 6.40 28.31
C LEU A 165 -2.11 6.50 28.84
N PHE A 166 -3.13 6.18 28.03
CA PHE A 166 -4.53 6.13 28.47
C PHE A 166 -4.90 4.83 29.22
N GLN A 167 -4.01 3.83 29.29
CA GLN A 167 -4.25 2.58 30.01
C GLN A 167 -3.61 2.54 31.41
N GLY A 168 -2.69 3.44 31.73
CA GLY A 168 -1.80 3.29 32.89
C GLY A 168 -2.14 4.00 34.21
N THR A 169 -3.03 5.01 34.24
CA THR A 169 -3.17 5.89 35.44
C THR A 169 -4.61 6.18 35.87
N GLY A 170 -5.50 5.18 35.79
CA GLY A 170 -6.83 5.27 36.39
C GLY A 170 -6.87 4.57 37.76
N PRO A 171 -7.34 5.22 38.85
CA PRO A 171 -7.47 4.56 40.15
C PRO A 171 -8.44 3.37 40.04
N THR A 172 -7.96 2.21 40.46
CA THR A 172 -8.68 0.94 40.48
C THR A 172 -9.77 0.97 41.56
N GLN A 173 -10.95 1.48 41.22
CA GLN A 173 -12.17 1.21 41.98
C GLN A 173 -13.28 0.63 41.07
N GLY A 174 -13.49 -0.68 41.22
CA GLY A 174 -14.77 -1.26 41.64
C GLY A 174 -16.00 -1.23 40.74
N THR A 175 -15.98 -0.65 39.53
CA THR A 175 -17.14 -0.71 38.62
C THR A 175 -16.86 -1.58 37.41
N LYS A 176 -17.69 -2.62 37.19
CA LYS A 176 -17.63 -3.49 36.00
C LYS A 176 -17.89 -2.67 34.73
N ARG A 177 -16.85 -2.05 34.17
CA ARG A 177 -16.90 -1.33 32.90
C ARG A 177 -17.32 -2.27 31.77
N SER A 178 -18.24 -1.79 30.92
CA SER A 178 -18.62 -2.41 29.65
C SER A 178 -17.39 -2.72 28.79
N ARG A 179 -17.25 -3.98 28.37
CA ARG A 179 -16.15 -4.51 27.52
C ARG A 179 -16.06 -3.86 26.12
N ALA A 180 -16.99 -2.98 25.75
CA ALA A 180 -17.03 -2.37 24.42
C ALA A 180 -15.89 -1.37 24.13
N GLY A 181 -15.12 -0.96 25.14
CA GLY A 181 -14.01 -0.02 25.01
C GLY A 181 -12.60 -0.63 24.98
N SER A 182 -12.44 -1.96 24.83
CA SER A 182 -11.09 -2.53 24.84
C SER A 182 -10.32 -2.18 23.55
N ASN A 183 -9.44 -1.19 23.62
CA ASN A 183 -8.47 -0.87 22.57
C ASN A 183 -7.50 -2.03 22.28
N VAL A 184 -7.52 -3.09 23.10
CA VAL A 184 -6.67 -4.30 23.01
C VAL A 184 -6.71 -4.97 21.64
N THR A 185 -7.87 -5.02 20.98
CA THR A 185 -7.96 -5.67 19.65
C THR A 185 -7.42 -4.78 18.53
N ARG A 186 -7.57 -3.45 18.67
CA ARG A 186 -6.98 -2.47 17.74
C ARG A 186 -5.46 -2.38 17.93
N THR A 187 -4.98 -2.46 19.18
CA THR A 187 -3.54 -2.52 19.48
C THR A 187 -2.91 -3.84 19.03
N LEU A 188 -3.61 -4.97 19.12
CA LEU A 188 -3.13 -6.25 18.58
C LEU A 188 -3.02 -6.24 17.05
N VAL A 189 -4.06 -5.80 16.32
CA VAL A 189 -4.03 -5.79 14.84
C VAL A 189 -2.94 -4.88 14.32
N VAL A 190 -2.79 -3.69 14.90
CA VAL A 190 -1.78 -2.74 14.45
C VAL A 190 -0.39 -3.11 14.98
N GLY A 191 -0.25 -3.70 16.16
CA GLY A 191 0.98 -4.32 16.64
C GLY A 191 1.48 -5.43 15.70
N LEU A 192 0.55 -6.19 15.10
CA LEU A 192 0.85 -7.21 14.08
C LEU A 192 1.29 -6.57 12.75
N VAL A 193 0.70 -5.44 12.36
CA VAL A 193 1.14 -4.64 11.20
C VAL A 193 2.55 -4.08 11.43
N ILE A 194 2.83 -3.51 12.61
CA ILE A 194 4.16 -3.02 12.99
C ILE A 194 5.17 -4.16 13.02
N ALA A 195 4.82 -5.32 13.59
CA ALA A 195 5.68 -6.49 13.60
C ALA A 195 6.01 -6.95 12.18
N ARG A 196 5.02 -7.00 11.28
CA ARG A 196 5.25 -7.30 9.86
C ARG A 196 6.13 -6.26 9.16
N LEU A 197 5.92 -4.97 9.41
CA LEU A 197 6.75 -3.91 8.83
C LEU A 197 8.19 -3.97 9.37
N LYS A 198 8.39 -4.16 10.68
CA LYS A 198 9.71 -4.42 11.31
C LYS A 198 10.39 -5.64 10.72
N THR A 199 9.65 -6.71 10.45
CA THR A 199 10.18 -7.95 9.85
C THR A 199 10.59 -7.71 8.39
N SER A 200 9.79 -6.98 7.62
CA SER A 200 10.11 -6.57 6.24
C SER A 200 11.37 -5.72 6.21
N LEU A 201 11.53 -4.81 7.18
CA LEU A 201 12.65 -3.91 7.33
C LEU A 201 13.93 -4.65 7.74
N ALA A 202 13.84 -5.57 8.69
CA ALA A 202 14.94 -6.46 9.07
C ALA A 202 15.40 -7.33 7.89
N ASN A 203 14.46 -7.91 7.13
CA ASN A 203 14.76 -8.68 5.93
C ASN A 203 15.40 -7.83 4.83
N TYR A 204 14.97 -6.58 4.67
CA TYR A 204 15.59 -5.64 3.75
C TYR A 204 17.02 -5.28 4.18
N ARG A 205 17.25 -4.90 5.44
CA ARG A 205 18.58 -4.60 5.99
C ARG A 205 19.52 -5.80 5.86
N ARG A 206 19.03 -7.02 6.14
CA ARG A 206 19.78 -8.28 5.95
C ARG A 206 20.14 -8.52 4.49
N ARG A 207 19.22 -8.24 3.55
CA ARG A 207 19.50 -8.32 2.10
C ARG A 207 20.48 -7.24 1.62
N LYS A 208 20.46 -6.04 2.21
CA LYS A 208 21.41 -4.95 1.92
C LYS A 208 22.82 -5.33 2.41
N LEU A 209 22.95 -5.88 3.62
CA LEU A 209 24.22 -6.41 4.15
C LEU A 209 24.78 -7.56 3.29
N LEU A 210 23.92 -8.50 2.87
CA LEU A 210 24.32 -9.61 1.98
C LEU A 210 24.72 -9.15 0.57
N ARG A 211 24.22 -8.00 0.10
CA ARG A 211 24.63 -7.39 -1.18
C ARG A 211 25.84 -6.46 -1.05
N GLY A 212 26.08 -5.90 0.14
CA GLY A 212 27.23 -5.04 0.44
C GLY A 212 28.51 -5.80 0.78
N GLY A 213 28.41 -7.04 1.28
CA GLY A 213 29.55 -7.84 1.74
C GLY A 213 30.33 -8.64 0.69
N LYS A 214 30.12 -8.42 -0.61
CA LYS A 214 30.90 -9.12 -1.67
C LYS A 214 32.13 -8.30 -2.10
N LYS A 215 33.00 -8.00 -1.14
CA LYS A 215 34.44 -7.73 -1.34
C LYS A 215 35.13 -8.11 -0.03
N GLY A 216 35.83 -9.24 -0.03
CA GLY A 216 36.51 -9.79 1.14
C GLY A 216 36.36 -11.30 1.16
N GLY A 217 37.32 -11.99 0.56
CA GLY A 217 37.32 -13.45 0.44
C GLY A 217 37.48 -14.12 1.80
N THR A 218 36.57 -15.03 2.09
CA THR A 218 36.87 -16.21 2.91
C THR A 218 36.07 -17.37 2.32
N THR A 219 36.83 -18.31 1.78
CA THR A 219 36.46 -19.64 1.33
C THR A 219 35.48 -20.30 2.31
N LYS A 220 34.27 -20.62 1.82
CA LYS A 220 33.37 -21.53 2.53
C LYS A 220 33.66 -22.96 2.09
N PRO A 221 33.63 -23.94 3.01
CA PRO A 221 33.95 -25.34 2.71
C PRO A 221 32.89 -25.94 1.78
N ASN A 222 33.37 -26.78 0.86
CA ASN A 222 32.59 -27.48 -0.16
C ASN A 222 31.38 -28.21 0.43
N PRO A 223 30.14 -27.89 0.01
CA PRO A 223 29.03 -28.82 0.16
C PRO A 223 29.12 -29.85 -0.97
N GLY A 224 29.15 -31.15 -0.62
CA GLY A 224 29.15 -32.26 -1.57
C GLY A 224 27.98 -32.24 -2.57
N PRO A 225 27.93 -33.22 -3.49
CA PRO A 225 27.10 -33.17 -4.70
C PRO A 225 25.62 -33.09 -4.34
N ARG A 226 25.05 -31.89 -4.51
CA ARG A 226 23.63 -31.61 -4.30
C ARG A 226 22.85 -32.02 -5.54
N ARG A 227 21.79 -32.81 -5.34
CA ARG A 227 20.73 -33.09 -6.33
C ARG A 227 20.37 -31.82 -7.13
N PRO A 228 20.17 -31.92 -8.45
CA PRO A 228 19.75 -30.77 -9.27
C PRO A 228 18.41 -30.24 -8.75
N LYS A 229 18.45 -29.03 -8.17
CA LYS A 229 17.24 -28.33 -7.74
C LYS A 229 16.55 -27.79 -8.99
N PRO A 230 15.23 -27.98 -9.14
CA PRO A 230 14.50 -27.38 -10.25
C PRO A 230 14.63 -25.85 -10.15
N ILE A 231 14.99 -25.23 -11.28
CA ILE A 231 15.13 -23.78 -11.45
C ILE A 231 13.79 -23.13 -11.06
N SER A 232 13.70 -22.67 -9.81
CA SER A 232 12.58 -21.86 -9.35
C SER A 232 12.66 -20.54 -10.10
N ARG A 233 11.71 -20.37 -11.02
CA ARG A 233 11.47 -19.16 -11.80
C ARG A 233 11.70 -17.91 -10.97
N VAL A 234 12.72 -17.17 -11.37
CA VAL A 234 12.86 -15.75 -11.05
C VAL A 234 11.54 -15.08 -11.43
N SER A 235 10.95 -14.37 -10.46
CA SER A 235 9.80 -13.48 -10.70
C SER A 235 10.17 -12.52 -11.84
N SER A 236 9.62 -12.76 -13.03
CA SER A 236 9.70 -11.82 -14.13
C SER A 236 8.95 -10.57 -13.67
N GLY A 237 9.63 -9.43 -13.59
CA GLY A 237 9.12 -8.17 -13.04
C GLY A 237 7.96 -7.56 -13.82
N PHE A 238 6.81 -8.24 -13.83
CA PHE A 238 5.54 -7.75 -14.34
C PHE A 238 4.72 -7.20 -13.17
N GLY A 239 5.20 -6.10 -12.58
CA GLY A 239 4.32 -5.18 -11.89
C GLY A 239 3.47 -4.43 -12.93
N GLN A 240 2.21 -4.15 -12.61
CA GLN A 240 1.32 -3.34 -13.45
C GLN A 240 1.92 -1.94 -13.64
N ASN A 241 2.60 -1.73 -14.76
CA ASN A 241 3.13 -0.43 -15.14
C ASN A 241 2.06 0.26 -15.97
N LYS A 242 1.28 1.16 -15.36
CA LYS A 242 0.16 1.87 -15.99
C LYS A 242 0.54 2.53 -17.33
N ARG A 243 1.80 2.97 -17.49
CA ARG A 243 2.34 3.51 -18.76
C ARG A 243 2.52 2.44 -19.84
N ARG A 244 2.99 1.25 -19.46
CA ARG A 244 3.10 0.11 -20.37
C ARG A 244 1.72 -0.39 -20.78
N ASP A 245 0.77 -0.44 -19.85
CA ASP A 245 -0.60 -0.87 -20.14
C ASP A 245 -1.33 0.12 -21.06
N THR A 246 -1.12 1.42 -20.89
CA THR A 246 -1.62 2.45 -21.83
C THR A 246 -0.95 2.37 -23.20
N LEU A 247 0.36 2.13 -23.26
CA LEU A 247 1.08 1.88 -24.53
C LEU A 247 0.61 0.60 -25.23
N MET A 248 0.34 -0.47 -24.48
CA MET A 248 -0.18 -1.72 -25.03
C MET A 248 -1.63 -1.56 -25.50
N HIS A 249 -2.46 -0.79 -24.80
CA HIS A 249 -3.81 -0.45 -25.26
C HIS A 249 -3.80 0.41 -26.52
N SER A 250 -2.92 1.41 -26.60
CA SER A 250 -2.80 2.25 -27.81
C SER A 250 -2.19 1.49 -28.99
N TYR A 251 -1.28 0.55 -28.74
CA TYR A 251 -0.77 -0.33 -29.79
C TYR A 251 -1.84 -1.34 -30.27
N ALA A 252 -2.61 -1.91 -29.34
CA ALA A 252 -3.71 -2.81 -29.67
C ALA A 252 -4.84 -2.09 -30.43
N SER A 253 -5.20 -0.86 -30.04
CA SER A 253 -6.18 -0.07 -30.78
C SER A 253 -5.67 0.26 -32.18
N ASN A 254 -4.38 0.59 -32.33
CA ASN A 254 -3.80 0.87 -33.65
C ASN A 254 -3.72 -0.37 -34.54
N LEU A 255 -3.54 -1.57 -33.99
CA LEU A 255 -3.59 -2.83 -34.75
C LEU A 255 -5.01 -3.13 -35.26
N VAL A 256 -6.03 -2.87 -34.44
CA VAL A 256 -7.45 -3.03 -34.84
C VAL A 256 -7.86 -1.97 -35.87
N SER A 257 -7.32 -0.76 -35.79
CA SER A 257 -7.55 0.27 -36.80
C SER A 257 -6.76 0.00 -38.10
N ALA A 258 -5.57 -0.60 -38.01
CA ALA A 258 -4.76 -0.98 -39.17
C ALA A 258 -5.30 -2.20 -39.94
N SER A 259 -6.13 -3.05 -39.33
CA SER A 259 -6.75 -4.19 -40.02
C SER A 259 -7.89 -3.80 -40.97
N ASN A 260 -8.29 -2.53 -41.02
CA ASN A 260 -9.32 -2.02 -41.95
C ASN A 260 -8.75 -1.36 -43.22
N SER A 261 -7.42 -1.31 -43.39
CA SER A 261 -6.84 -0.88 -44.68
C SER A 261 -6.88 -2.03 -45.69
N ARG A 262 -7.47 -1.78 -46.87
CA ARG A 262 -7.56 -2.72 -48.00
C ARG A 262 -6.21 -3.38 -48.30
N PRO A 263 -6.21 -4.68 -48.69
CA PRO A 263 -4.98 -5.41 -48.99
C PRO A 263 -4.23 -4.74 -50.15
N ARG A 264 -2.99 -4.30 -49.90
CA ARG A 264 -2.04 -3.96 -50.97
C ARG A 264 -1.59 -5.24 -51.67
N PRO A 265 -1.41 -5.22 -53.00
CA PRO A 265 -0.96 -6.39 -53.75
C PRO A 265 0.39 -6.89 -53.24
N GLU A 266 0.42 -8.19 -53.02
CA GLU A 266 1.52 -8.98 -52.48
C GLU A 266 2.72 -8.94 -53.45
N ARG A 267 3.80 -8.25 -53.06
CA ARG A 267 5.07 -8.37 -53.79
C ARG A 267 5.65 -9.75 -53.56
N ALA A 268 5.92 -10.47 -54.65
CA ALA A 268 6.60 -11.76 -54.65
C ALA A 268 7.89 -11.68 -53.84
N ARG A 269 7.99 -12.51 -52.80
CA ARG A 269 9.22 -12.68 -52.03
C ARG A 269 10.23 -13.43 -52.89
N THR A 270 11.44 -12.90 -52.97
CA THR A 270 12.59 -13.62 -53.47
C THR A 270 12.87 -14.84 -52.58
N PRO A 271 13.17 -16.02 -53.16
CA PRO A 271 13.51 -17.21 -52.38
C PRO A 271 14.82 -16.98 -51.62
N SER A 272 14.82 -17.34 -50.34
CA SER A 272 16.01 -17.32 -49.49
C SER A 272 16.94 -18.46 -49.91
N PRO A 273 18.27 -18.25 -49.99
CA PRO A 273 19.18 -19.26 -50.52
C PRO A 273 19.28 -20.44 -49.54
N ASP A 274 18.92 -21.62 -50.04
CA ASP A 274 19.10 -22.90 -49.37
C ASP A 274 20.59 -23.18 -49.19
N PHE A 275 21.02 -23.25 -47.93
CA PHE A 275 22.32 -23.83 -47.57
C PHE A 275 22.18 -25.35 -47.54
N TYR A 276 22.52 -26.01 -48.65
CA TYR A 276 22.80 -27.45 -48.65
C TYR A 276 24.31 -27.71 -48.56
N MET A 277 24.66 -28.55 -47.58
CA MET A 277 25.73 -29.55 -47.58
C MET A 277 27.20 -29.10 -47.70
N ILE A 278 27.96 -29.31 -46.62
CA ILE A 278 29.33 -29.85 -46.69
C ILE A 278 29.53 -30.86 -45.54
N GLY A 279 29.84 -32.10 -45.89
CA GLY A 279 30.76 -32.97 -45.14
C GLY A 279 30.20 -33.89 -44.06
N GLY A 280 29.91 -35.13 -44.48
CA GLY A 280 30.01 -36.41 -43.76
C GLY A 280 30.12 -36.43 -42.23
N ASP A 281 29.03 -36.81 -41.57
CA ASP A 281 29.04 -37.73 -40.41
C ASP A 281 27.58 -38.14 -40.06
N PRO A 282 27.31 -39.41 -39.70
CA PRO A 282 25.96 -39.86 -39.35
C PRO A 282 25.67 -39.55 -37.88
N ALA A 283 25.42 -38.28 -37.56
CA ALA A 283 24.84 -37.89 -36.28
C ALA A 283 23.30 -37.92 -36.37
N PRO A 284 22.58 -38.41 -35.35
CA PRO A 284 21.12 -38.48 -35.38
C PRO A 284 20.49 -37.08 -35.55
N PRO A 285 19.34 -36.97 -36.24
CA PRO A 285 18.79 -35.69 -36.64
C PRO A 285 18.47 -34.85 -35.41
N TYR A 286 19.14 -33.70 -35.28
CA TYR A 286 18.77 -32.66 -34.34
C TYR A 286 17.36 -32.18 -34.67
N SER A 287 16.37 -32.73 -33.97
CA SER A 287 15.01 -32.20 -33.99
C SER A 287 15.08 -30.70 -33.67
N PRO A 288 14.49 -29.81 -34.49
CA PRO A 288 14.53 -28.39 -34.22
C PRO A 288 13.91 -28.16 -32.85
N VAL A 289 14.70 -27.56 -31.94
CA VAL A 289 14.22 -27.16 -30.62
C VAL A 289 13.10 -26.15 -30.84
N ARG A 290 11.86 -26.66 -30.86
CA ARG A 290 10.64 -25.87 -30.89
C ARG A 290 10.66 -25.00 -29.65
N ARG A 291 11.14 -23.76 -29.80
CA ARG A 291 10.95 -22.68 -28.84
C ARG A 291 9.45 -22.38 -28.85
N SER A 292 8.68 -23.19 -28.12
CA SER A 292 7.28 -22.89 -27.82
C SER A 292 7.27 -21.54 -27.14
N SER A 293 6.86 -20.51 -27.88
CA SER A 293 6.78 -19.15 -27.39
C SER A 293 5.97 -19.15 -26.09
N SER A 294 6.41 -18.34 -25.12
CA SER A 294 5.71 -18.11 -23.84
C SER A 294 4.22 -17.82 -24.04
N LEU A 295 3.86 -17.24 -25.19
CA LEU A 295 2.51 -16.97 -25.64
C LEU A 295 1.66 -18.23 -25.81
N ASN A 296 2.17 -19.28 -26.46
CA ASN A 296 1.43 -20.55 -26.59
C ASN A 296 1.22 -21.22 -25.23
N ARG A 297 2.15 -21.05 -24.28
CA ARG A 297 1.99 -21.54 -22.91
C ARG A 297 0.90 -20.77 -22.14
N ILE A 298 0.81 -19.47 -22.35
CA ILE A 298 -0.24 -18.61 -21.77
C ILE A 298 -1.60 -18.92 -22.41
N LEU A 299 -1.66 -19.04 -23.74
CA LEU A 299 -2.87 -19.42 -24.47
C LEU A 299 -3.36 -20.81 -24.06
N ASN A 300 -2.46 -21.78 -23.91
CA ASN A 300 -2.81 -23.11 -23.40
C ASN A 300 -3.26 -23.07 -21.94
N GLN A 301 -2.71 -22.20 -21.09
CA GLN A 301 -3.21 -22.00 -19.72
C GLN A 301 -4.58 -21.31 -19.66
N ILE A 302 -4.83 -20.35 -20.54
CA ILE A 302 -6.13 -19.67 -20.67
C ILE A 302 -7.17 -20.69 -21.19
N ASN A 303 -6.83 -21.44 -22.22
CA ASN A 303 -7.68 -22.49 -22.79
C ASN A 303 -7.90 -23.65 -21.82
N ALA A 304 -6.90 -24.05 -21.03
CA ALA A 304 -7.07 -25.07 -19.99
C ALA A 304 -7.97 -24.59 -18.84
N LYS A 305 -7.91 -23.30 -18.47
CA LYS A 305 -8.85 -22.70 -17.51
C LYS A 305 -10.26 -22.52 -18.08
N ALA A 306 -10.38 -22.27 -19.38
CA ALA A 306 -11.65 -22.19 -20.08
C ALA A 306 -12.30 -23.57 -20.30
N LYS A 307 -11.49 -24.64 -20.38
CA LYS A 307 -11.93 -26.04 -20.48
C LYS A 307 -12.21 -26.72 -19.14
N GLN A 308 -12.05 -26.04 -18.00
CA GLN A 308 -12.56 -26.59 -16.75
C GLN A 308 -14.08 -26.73 -16.87
N PRO A 309 -14.65 -27.93 -16.65
CA PRO A 309 -16.07 -28.17 -16.82
C PRO A 309 -16.82 -27.16 -15.95
N THR A 310 -17.62 -26.32 -16.60
CA THR A 310 -18.55 -25.41 -15.95
C THR A 310 -19.37 -26.24 -14.97
N SER A 311 -19.05 -26.12 -13.69
CA SER A 311 -19.84 -26.73 -12.62
C SER A 311 -21.31 -26.36 -12.86
N PRO A 312 -22.25 -27.29 -12.62
CA PRO A 312 -23.67 -27.13 -12.93
C PRO A 312 -24.15 -25.74 -12.52
N ARG A 313 -24.80 -25.00 -13.45
CA ARG A 313 -25.13 -23.55 -13.42
C ARG A 313 -25.38 -22.97 -12.01
N GLU A 314 -24.31 -22.79 -11.23
CA GLU A 314 -24.38 -22.19 -9.90
C GLU A 314 -24.60 -20.69 -10.09
N TYR A 315 -25.73 -20.20 -9.61
CA TYR A 315 -26.05 -18.79 -9.64
C TYR A 315 -25.84 -18.19 -8.25
N LEU A 316 -24.94 -17.23 -8.16
CA LEU A 316 -24.53 -16.60 -6.91
C LEU A 316 -25.23 -15.26 -6.74
N GLU A 317 -25.66 -14.97 -5.51
CA GLU A 317 -26.11 -13.64 -5.10
C GLU A 317 -25.36 -13.20 -3.84
N CYS A 318 -25.06 -11.91 -3.75
CA CYS A 318 -24.46 -11.30 -2.56
C CYS A 318 -25.45 -10.33 -1.90
N TRP A 319 -25.53 -10.41 -0.59
CA TRP A 319 -26.44 -9.63 0.25
C TRP A 319 -25.66 -8.93 1.34
N ARG A 320 -25.91 -7.64 1.51
CA ARG A 320 -25.49 -6.88 2.68
C ARG A 320 -26.65 -6.90 3.68
N VAL A 321 -26.39 -7.43 4.87
CA VAL A 321 -27.37 -7.53 5.95
C VAL A 321 -26.97 -6.57 7.06
N GLY A 322 -27.84 -5.63 7.38
CA GLY A 322 -27.70 -4.77 8.55
C GLY A 322 -28.65 -5.23 9.65
N VAL A 323 -28.12 -5.58 10.83
CA VAL A 323 -28.95 -5.80 12.03
C VAL A 323 -28.61 -4.70 13.02
N GLY A 324 -29.58 -3.83 13.28
CA GLY A 324 -29.44 -2.82 14.32
C GLY A 324 -29.80 -3.41 15.68
N SER A 325 -29.00 -3.10 16.68
CA SER A 325 -29.32 -3.30 18.09
C SER A 325 -29.49 -1.92 18.72
N LEU A 326 -30.67 -1.64 19.27
CA LEU A 326 -30.91 -0.41 20.02
C LEU A 326 -30.24 -0.51 21.39
N ALA A 327 -29.81 0.63 21.94
CA ALA A 327 -29.27 0.70 23.29
C ALA A 327 -30.26 0.20 24.35
N ILE A 328 -31.57 0.28 24.07
CA ILE A 328 -32.64 -0.19 24.94
C ILE A 328 -33.37 -1.36 24.24
N GLY A 329 -32.90 -2.57 24.53
CA GLY A 329 -33.64 -3.85 24.52
C GLY A 329 -34.13 -4.45 23.19
N LEU A 330 -34.47 -3.65 22.19
CA LEU A 330 -35.11 -4.16 20.96
C LEU A 330 -34.14 -4.15 19.78
N ASN A 331 -33.99 -5.32 19.14
CA ASN A 331 -33.27 -5.43 17.88
C ASN A 331 -34.16 -4.90 16.76
N THR A 332 -33.61 -4.04 15.89
CA THR A 332 -34.34 -3.54 14.74
C THR A 332 -34.50 -4.63 13.68
N ALA A 333 -35.54 -4.52 12.87
CA ALA A 333 -35.76 -5.44 11.77
C ALA A 333 -34.53 -5.43 10.83
N PRO A 334 -34.04 -6.61 10.41
CA PRO A 334 -32.87 -6.69 9.55
C PRO A 334 -33.15 -6.07 8.20
N GLN A 335 -32.23 -5.23 7.73
CA GLN A 335 -32.29 -4.65 6.39
C GLN A 335 -31.42 -5.47 5.43
N PHE A 336 -32.02 -5.93 4.34
CA PHE A 336 -31.36 -6.72 3.31
C PHE A 336 -31.17 -5.86 2.04
N LEU A 337 -29.92 -5.58 1.68
CA LEU A 337 -29.59 -4.87 0.44
C LEU A 337 -28.82 -5.82 -0.50
N GLN A 338 -29.36 -6.05 -1.69
CA GLN A 338 -28.67 -6.87 -2.69
C GLN A 338 -27.47 -6.12 -3.26
N HIS A 339 -26.29 -6.75 -3.22
CA HIS A 339 -25.07 -6.19 -3.79
C HIS A 339 -24.80 -6.82 -5.16
N ARG A 340 -25.11 -6.08 -6.23
CA ARG A 340 -24.96 -6.57 -7.62
C ARG A 340 -23.48 -6.59 -8.04
N ARG A 341 -22.94 -7.78 -8.31
CA ARG A 341 -21.59 -8.02 -8.85
C ARG A 341 -21.63 -9.16 -9.87
N GLY A 342 -20.64 -9.22 -10.77
CA GLY A 342 -20.53 -10.30 -11.74
C GLY A 342 -20.25 -11.67 -11.08
N GLN A 343 -20.73 -12.77 -11.68
CA GLN A 343 -20.61 -14.13 -11.12
C GLN A 343 -19.16 -14.54 -10.82
N VAL A 344 -18.21 -14.16 -11.68
CA VAL A 344 -16.77 -14.42 -11.45
C VAL A 344 -16.24 -13.67 -10.21
N GLN A 345 -16.69 -12.43 -10.00
CA GLN A 345 -16.32 -11.65 -8.81
C GLN A 345 -16.92 -12.27 -7.55
N LEU A 346 -18.16 -12.74 -7.62
CA LEU A 346 -18.83 -13.40 -6.50
C LEU A 346 -18.14 -14.70 -6.10
N ARG A 347 -17.67 -15.51 -7.06
CA ARG A 347 -16.87 -16.71 -6.78
C ARG A 347 -15.57 -16.38 -6.05
N LYS A 348 -14.86 -15.34 -6.51
CA LYS A 348 -13.62 -14.87 -5.87
C LYS A 348 -13.87 -14.29 -4.48
N MET A 349 -14.97 -13.57 -4.29
CA MET A 349 -15.35 -13.08 -2.95
C MET A 349 -15.70 -14.24 -2.03
N ALA A 350 -16.42 -15.25 -2.51
CA ALA A 350 -16.76 -16.42 -1.73
C ALA A 350 -15.52 -17.21 -1.29
N SER A 351 -14.50 -17.35 -2.15
CA SER A 351 -13.24 -17.99 -1.75
C SER A 351 -12.54 -17.19 -0.65
N ILE A 352 -12.44 -15.86 -0.80
CA ILE A 352 -11.84 -14.98 0.23
C ILE A 352 -12.62 -15.07 1.55
N PHE A 353 -13.95 -15.14 1.50
CA PHE A 353 -14.78 -15.24 2.71
C PHE A 353 -14.66 -16.61 3.38
N LYS A 354 -14.54 -17.70 2.61
CA LYS A 354 -14.25 -19.04 3.16
C LYS A 354 -12.89 -19.08 3.85
N ASP A 355 -11.86 -18.51 3.21
CA ASP A 355 -10.52 -18.41 3.79
C ASP A 355 -10.52 -17.58 5.08
N ALA A 356 -11.29 -16.47 5.10
CA ALA A 356 -11.44 -15.63 6.29
C ALA A 356 -12.28 -16.30 7.39
N ALA A 357 -13.25 -17.14 7.04
CA ALA A 357 -14.10 -17.87 7.98
C ALA A 357 -13.33 -18.98 8.71
N ALA A 358 -12.40 -19.65 8.03
CA ALA A 358 -11.65 -20.79 8.59
C ALA A 358 -10.87 -20.46 9.89
N GLY A 359 -10.54 -19.19 10.13
CA GLY A 359 -9.84 -18.74 11.34
C GLY A 359 -10.60 -17.73 12.19
N ASN A 360 -11.88 -17.45 11.90
CA ASN A 360 -12.64 -16.41 12.57
C ASN A 360 -13.86 -17.00 13.30
N PRO A 361 -13.96 -16.89 14.64
CA PRO A 361 -15.12 -17.38 15.39
C PRO A 361 -16.41 -16.59 15.07
N ARG A 362 -16.32 -15.50 14.30
CA ARG A 362 -17.46 -14.71 13.81
C ARG A 362 -17.81 -15.02 12.35
N ALA A 363 -17.35 -16.15 11.83
CA ALA A 363 -17.86 -16.68 10.56
C ALA A 363 -19.38 -16.86 10.65
N LEU A 364 -20.07 -16.58 9.55
CA LEU A 364 -21.51 -16.75 9.49
C LEU A 364 -21.82 -18.15 8.99
N ASP A 365 -22.64 -18.88 9.74
CA ASP A 365 -23.17 -20.19 9.36
C ASP A 365 -24.63 -20.07 8.92
N GLU A 366 -25.18 -21.14 8.34
CA GLU A 366 -26.60 -21.23 7.97
C GLU A 366 -27.54 -21.07 9.17
N ARG A 367 -27.05 -21.33 10.38
CA ARG A 367 -27.79 -21.17 11.64
C ARG A 367 -27.91 -19.71 12.10
N ASP A 368 -27.08 -18.81 11.57
CA ASP A 368 -27.15 -17.39 11.93
C ASP A 368 -28.49 -16.81 11.46
N LYS A 369 -29.20 -16.09 12.35
CA LYS A 369 -30.52 -15.49 12.09
C LYS A 369 -30.51 -14.64 10.80
N ARG A 370 -29.40 -13.95 10.51
CA ARG A 370 -29.23 -13.12 9.30
C ARG A 370 -29.25 -13.94 8.02
N VAL A 371 -28.53 -15.07 8.03
CA VAL A 371 -28.44 -15.97 6.88
C VAL A 371 -29.75 -16.72 6.72
N LYS A 372 -30.30 -17.25 7.81
CA LYS A 372 -31.57 -17.99 7.83
C LYS A 372 -32.71 -17.19 7.20
N LEU A 373 -32.87 -15.90 7.55
CA LEU A 373 -33.91 -15.05 6.96
C LEU A 373 -33.75 -14.87 5.44
N ILE A 374 -32.52 -14.75 4.93
CA ILE A 374 -32.27 -14.69 3.47
C ILE A 374 -32.65 -16.01 2.82
N LEU A 375 -32.20 -17.12 3.40
CA LEU A 375 -32.44 -18.46 2.86
C LEU A 375 -33.93 -18.81 2.88
N ASP A 376 -34.65 -18.52 3.97
CA ASP A 376 -36.09 -18.75 4.09
C ASP A 376 -36.88 -17.95 3.06
N HIS A 377 -36.55 -16.67 2.89
CA HIS A 377 -37.20 -15.82 1.89
C HIS A 377 -36.91 -16.30 0.44
N ARG A 378 -35.66 -16.70 0.15
CA ARG A 378 -35.26 -17.16 -1.19
C ARG A 378 -35.81 -18.55 -1.51
N ASN A 379 -35.69 -19.50 -0.59
CA ASN A 379 -36.24 -20.85 -0.74
C ASN A 379 -37.77 -20.84 -0.77
N GLY A 380 -38.43 -19.95 -0.04
CA GLY A 380 -39.87 -19.74 -0.15
C GLY A 380 -40.31 -19.31 -1.55
N ARG A 381 -39.54 -18.42 -2.20
CA ARG A 381 -39.78 -18.03 -3.61
C ARG A 381 -39.55 -19.18 -4.59
N GLU A 382 -38.50 -19.99 -4.40
CA GLU A 382 -38.26 -21.16 -5.24
C GLU A 382 -39.35 -22.22 -5.09
N LYS A 383 -39.82 -22.45 -3.85
CA LYS A 383 -40.92 -23.38 -3.57
C LYS A 383 -42.22 -22.95 -4.25
N LYS A 384 -42.56 -21.66 -4.19
CA LYS A 384 -43.70 -21.09 -4.92
C LYS A 384 -43.58 -21.25 -6.45
N LYS A 385 -42.35 -21.22 -6.98
CA LYS A 385 -42.07 -21.40 -8.41
C LYS A 385 -41.95 -22.87 -8.85
N LYS A 386 -42.05 -23.84 -7.91
CA LYS A 386 -41.87 -25.28 -8.18
C LYS A 386 -40.57 -25.61 -8.95
N SER A 387 -39.51 -24.83 -8.76
CA SER A 387 -38.30 -24.90 -9.61
C SER A 387 -37.39 -26.09 -9.29
N GLY A 388 -37.61 -26.80 -8.17
CA GLY A 388 -36.74 -27.84 -7.65
C GLY A 388 -35.39 -27.35 -7.11
N LYS A 389 -35.07 -26.05 -7.27
CA LYS A 389 -33.78 -25.46 -6.90
C LYS A 389 -33.78 -24.97 -5.46
N LYS A 390 -32.63 -25.07 -4.80
CA LYS A 390 -32.44 -24.64 -3.41
C LYS A 390 -31.28 -23.66 -3.29
N TRP A 391 -31.53 -22.60 -2.53
CA TRP A 391 -30.50 -21.66 -2.08
C TRP A 391 -29.84 -22.21 -0.82
N SER A 392 -28.50 -22.19 -0.82
CA SER A 392 -27.64 -22.55 0.31
C SER A 392 -26.61 -21.46 0.56
N LEU A 393 -26.06 -21.40 1.77
CA LEU A 393 -24.98 -20.47 2.07
C LEU A 393 -23.69 -20.95 1.40
N LEU A 394 -23.02 -20.06 0.66
CA LEU A 394 -21.69 -20.36 0.16
C LEU A 394 -20.60 -19.82 1.08
N ALA A 395 -20.74 -18.58 1.54
CA ALA A 395 -19.82 -17.93 2.49
C ALA A 395 -20.45 -16.66 3.08
N GLY A 396 -20.12 -16.32 4.32
CA GLY A 396 -20.55 -15.07 4.93
C GLY A 396 -19.56 -14.54 5.98
N VAL A 397 -19.45 -13.22 6.05
CA VAL A 397 -18.52 -12.52 6.95
C VAL A 397 -19.16 -11.25 7.53
N VAL A 398 -18.87 -10.98 8.81
CA VAL A 398 -19.20 -9.70 9.44
C VAL A 398 -18.15 -8.67 9.05
N VAL A 399 -18.54 -7.64 8.30
CA VAL A 399 -17.66 -6.61 7.73
C VAL A 399 -17.34 -5.51 8.73
N GLY A 400 -18.28 -5.19 9.61
CA GLY A 400 -18.09 -4.16 10.63
C GLY A 400 -19.33 -3.89 11.46
N ARG A 401 -19.16 -3.11 12.53
CA ARG A 401 -20.24 -2.53 13.31
C ARG A 401 -20.21 -1.03 13.09
N ASP A 402 -21.28 -0.48 12.51
CA ASP A 402 -21.45 0.97 12.44
C ASP A 402 -22.18 1.43 13.70
N ALA A 403 -21.61 2.43 14.37
CA ALA A 403 -22.42 3.26 15.26
C ALA A 403 -23.36 4.07 14.36
N GLY A 404 -24.66 3.82 14.46
CA GLY A 404 -25.67 4.58 13.73
C GLY A 404 -25.50 6.09 13.98
N ARG A 405 -26.05 6.93 13.09
CA ARG A 405 -25.87 8.39 13.15
C ARG A 405 -26.22 9.02 14.50
N SER A 406 -27.16 8.42 15.25
CA SER A 406 -27.59 8.89 16.57
C SER A 406 -26.76 8.35 17.75
N GLY A 407 -25.80 7.45 17.52
CA GLY A 407 -25.07 6.74 18.59
C GLY A 407 -25.89 5.73 19.39
N MET A 408 -27.23 5.76 19.28
CA MET A 408 -28.16 4.89 20.02
C MET A 408 -28.43 3.55 19.35
N VAL A 409 -27.96 3.35 18.11
CA VAL A 409 -28.14 2.10 17.35
C VAL A 409 -26.76 1.57 16.95
N SER A 410 -26.43 0.34 17.30
CA SER A 410 -25.27 -0.35 16.73
C SER A 410 -25.73 -1.25 15.60
N VAL A 411 -25.28 -0.99 14.37
CA VAL A 411 -25.64 -1.80 13.20
C VAL A 411 -24.49 -2.74 12.85
N GLU A 412 -24.68 -4.03 13.08
CA GLU A 412 -23.77 -5.04 12.53
C GLU A 412 -24.03 -5.22 11.04
N LYS A 413 -22.99 -5.03 10.23
CA LYS A 413 -23.05 -5.19 8.77
C LYS A 413 -22.37 -6.49 8.39
N ALA A 414 -23.15 -7.43 7.89
CA ALA A 414 -22.69 -8.70 7.33
C ALA A 414 -22.78 -8.69 5.81
N MET A 415 -21.85 -9.38 5.15
CA MET A 415 -21.96 -9.76 3.74
C MET A 415 -22.16 -11.26 3.66
N VAL A 416 -23.20 -11.67 2.93
CA VAL A 416 -23.62 -13.07 2.79
C VAL A 416 -23.70 -13.40 1.30
N ILE A 417 -22.98 -14.42 0.88
CA ILE A 417 -23.03 -14.95 -0.49
C ILE A 417 -23.79 -16.27 -0.45
N VAL A 418 -24.90 -16.33 -1.17
CA VAL A 418 -25.73 -17.52 -1.32
C VAL A 418 -25.60 -18.07 -2.74
N VAL A 419 -25.71 -19.39 -2.86
CA VAL A 419 -25.65 -20.10 -4.14
C VAL A 419 -26.96 -20.84 -4.37
N ARG A 420 -27.51 -20.70 -5.57
CA ARG A 420 -28.64 -21.50 -6.06
C ARG A 420 -28.11 -22.73 -6.75
N ARG A 421 -28.53 -23.90 -6.28
CA ARG A 421 -28.24 -25.21 -6.86
C ARG A 421 -29.53 -25.87 -7.33
#